data_AF-A0A2H0BZE1-F1
#
_entry.id   AF-A0A2H0BZE1-F1
#
_cell.length_a   1.000
_cell.length_b   1.000
_cell.length_c   1.000
_cell.angle_alpha   90.00
_cell.angle_beta   90.00
_cell.angle_gamma   90.00
#
_symmetry.space_group_name_H-M   'P 1'
#
loop_
_entity.id
_entity.type
_entity.pdbx_description
1 polymer ?
#
loop_
_entity_poly.entity_id
_entity_poly.type
_entity_poly.pdbx_seq_one_letter_code
_entity_poly.pdbx_strand_id
1 'polypeptide(L)'
;MNKYLQKVRFILFTKSYAGYILSNHTKKLHHPKAMINTLSKVLLFNKKDLDIFVFNKIKTNKANKIIILELTSDEKIASYLQIEKELINLMKERDDKENLVNDDYHHALLEPAIERVAGNNLSHIESDRWFDKRLTELKKKYHRWYYDIAYKYKLPTMRIVPFLLRLISPSKHNK
;
A
#
# COMPACT_ATOMS: atom_id res chain seq x y z
N MET A 1 16.79 -5.78 14.11
CA MET A 1 15.33 -5.61 14.00
C MET A 1 14.66 -6.94 14.33
N ASN A 2 13.65 -6.95 15.21
CA ASN A 2 12.96 -8.17 15.65
C ASN A 2 12.42 -8.97 14.44
N LYS A 3 12.65 -10.30 14.40
CA LYS A 3 12.20 -11.19 13.31
C LYS A 3 10.68 -11.11 13.09
N TYR A 4 9.90 -11.00 14.16
CA TYR A 4 8.45 -10.82 14.09
C TYR A 4 8.09 -9.49 13.43
N LEU A 5 8.74 -8.39 13.85
CA LEU A 5 8.50 -7.06 13.29
C LEU A 5 8.84 -7.00 11.79
N GLN A 6 9.92 -7.65 11.35
CA GLN A 6 10.25 -7.76 9.92
C GLN A 6 9.18 -8.52 9.14
N LYS A 7 8.65 -9.60 9.73
CA LYS A 7 7.59 -10.40 9.11
C LYS A 7 6.29 -9.61 8.97
N VAL A 8 5.88 -8.91 10.03
CA VAL A 8 4.70 -8.02 10.00
C VAL A 8 4.89 -6.93 8.96
N ARG A 9 6.03 -6.23 8.97
CA ARG A 9 6.36 -5.20 7.97
C ARG A 9 6.25 -5.72 6.55
N PHE A 10 6.80 -6.91 6.28
CA PHE A 10 6.72 -7.53 4.97
C PHE A 10 5.28 -7.87 4.58
N ILE A 11 4.49 -8.44 5.50
CA ILE A 11 3.07 -8.74 5.25
C ILE A 11 2.29 -7.46 4.92
N LEU A 12 2.46 -6.40 5.70
CA LEU A 12 1.82 -5.11 5.45
C LEU A 12 2.25 -4.54 4.09
N PHE A 13 3.55 -4.59 3.77
CA PHE A 13 4.06 -4.18 2.46
C PHE A 13 3.42 -4.94 1.30
N THR A 14 3.28 -6.27 1.40
CA THR A 14 2.68 -7.09 0.33
C THR A 14 1.21 -6.76 0.04
N LYS A 15 0.52 -6.13 1.02
CA LYS A 15 -0.87 -5.67 0.92
C LYS A 15 -1.01 -4.15 0.67
N SER A 16 0.11 -3.42 0.63
CA SER A 16 0.14 -1.98 0.41
C SER A 16 0.06 -1.62 -1.07
N TYR A 17 -0.41 -0.41 -1.36
CA TYR A 17 -0.34 0.28 -2.64
C TYR A 17 1.08 0.26 -3.21
N ALA A 18 2.09 0.58 -2.40
CA ALA A 18 3.49 0.55 -2.82
C ALA A 18 3.93 -0.86 -3.24
N GLY A 19 3.57 -1.89 -2.47
CA GLY A 19 3.85 -3.28 -2.83
C GLY A 19 3.17 -3.70 -4.14
N TYR A 20 1.92 -3.28 -4.34
CA TYR A 20 1.18 -3.51 -5.57
C TYR A 20 1.85 -2.85 -6.79
N ILE A 21 2.16 -1.55 -6.71
CA ILE A 21 2.83 -0.80 -7.79
C ILE A 21 4.19 -1.40 -8.12
N LEU A 22 5.05 -1.57 -7.12
CA LEU A 22 6.42 -2.03 -7.32
C LEU A 22 6.46 -3.45 -7.88
N SER A 23 5.59 -4.35 -7.40
CA SER A 23 5.54 -5.72 -7.92
C SER A 23 5.07 -5.77 -9.37
N ASN A 24 4.04 -5.02 -9.73
CA ASN A 24 3.51 -4.97 -11.10
C ASN A 24 4.49 -4.30 -12.06
N HIS A 25 5.14 -3.21 -11.65
CA HIS A 25 6.18 -2.56 -12.44
C HIS A 25 7.36 -3.50 -12.67
N THR A 26 7.87 -4.11 -11.60
CA THR A 26 9.02 -5.01 -11.66
C THR A 26 8.79 -6.18 -12.62
N LYS A 27 7.59 -6.78 -12.63
CA LYS A 27 7.23 -7.87 -13.55
C LYS A 27 7.35 -7.51 -15.04
N LYS A 28 7.12 -6.24 -15.37
CA LYS A 28 7.11 -5.75 -16.75
C LYS A 28 8.50 -5.36 -17.27
N LEU A 29 9.51 -5.32 -16.40
CA LEU A 29 10.87 -4.95 -16.77
C LEU A 29 11.62 -6.10 -17.45
N HIS A 30 12.59 -5.77 -18.30
CA HIS A 30 13.44 -6.74 -19.00
C HIS A 30 14.34 -7.56 -18.06
N HIS A 31 14.77 -6.99 -16.93
CA HIS A 31 15.65 -7.64 -15.95
C HIS A 31 15.04 -7.62 -14.53
N PRO A 32 13.93 -8.32 -14.28
CA PRO A 32 13.16 -8.20 -13.05
C PRO A 32 13.96 -8.69 -11.81
N LYS A 33 14.81 -9.72 -11.96
CA LYS A 33 15.66 -10.25 -10.88
C LYS A 33 16.70 -9.23 -10.38
N ALA A 34 17.25 -8.41 -11.28
CA ALA A 34 18.18 -7.35 -10.90
C ALA A 34 17.46 -6.27 -10.08
N MET A 35 16.22 -5.94 -10.45
CA MET A 35 15.42 -4.94 -9.74
C MET A 35 14.92 -5.43 -8.39
N ILE A 36 14.57 -6.71 -8.26
CA ILE A 36 14.29 -7.34 -6.97
C ILE A 36 15.49 -7.24 -6.03
N ASN A 37 16.72 -7.42 -6.54
CA ASN A 37 17.94 -7.26 -5.76
C ASN A 37 18.14 -5.83 -5.26
N THR A 38 17.82 -4.84 -6.10
CA THR A 38 17.86 -3.43 -5.73
C THR A 38 16.80 -3.10 -4.67
N LEU A 39 15.55 -3.51 -4.89
CA LEU A 39 14.46 -3.32 -3.93
C LEU A 39 14.74 -3.99 -2.59
N SER A 40 15.32 -5.19 -2.58
CA SER A 40 15.64 -5.90 -1.34
C SER A 40 16.63 -5.12 -0.49
N LYS A 41 17.59 -4.44 -1.11
CA LYS A 41 18.57 -3.58 -0.43
C LYS A 41 17.94 -2.29 0.06
N VAL A 42 17.18 -1.59 -0.79
CA VAL A 42 16.57 -0.29 -0.44
C VAL A 42 15.49 -0.44 0.62
N LEU A 43 14.63 -1.45 0.49
CA LEU A 43 13.54 -1.69 1.43
C LEU A 43 13.97 -2.52 2.65
N LEU A 44 15.19 -3.05 2.65
CA LEU A 44 15.74 -3.92 3.69
C LEU A 44 14.87 -5.17 3.91
N PHE A 45 14.47 -5.81 2.81
CA PHE A 45 13.73 -7.06 2.81
C PHE A 45 14.60 -8.23 2.36
N ASN A 46 14.20 -9.45 2.72
CA ASN A 46 14.85 -10.64 2.19
C ASN A 46 14.57 -10.74 0.69
N LYS A 47 15.62 -10.93 -0.11
CA LYS A 47 15.52 -11.05 -1.57
C LYS A 47 14.63 -12.21 -2.01
N LYS A 48 14.73 -13.37 -1.34
CA LYS A 48 13.91 -14.56 -1.67
C LYS A 48 12.43 -14.29 -1.41
N ASP A 49 12.11 -13.66 -0.28
CA ASP A 49 10.72 -13.32 0.05
C ASP A 49 10.14 -12.32 -0.96
N LEU A 50 10.92 -11.30 -1.37
CA LEU A 50 10.51 -10.37 -2.42
C LEU A 50 10.38 -11.04 -3.79
N ASP A 51 11.30 -11.94 -4.15
CA ASP A 51 11.25 -12.68 -5.41
C ASP A 51 9.98 -13.54 -5.48
N ILE A 52 9.68 -14.25 -4.38
CA ILE A 52 8.42 -14.98 -4.22
C ILE A 52 7.25 -14.01 -4.34
N PHE A 53 7.20 -12.90 -3.60
CA PHE A 53 6.10 -11.95 -3.66
C PHE A 53 5.85 -11.40 -5.07
N VAL A 54 6.93 -11.03 -5.77
CA VAL A 54 6.84 -10.50 -7.13
C VAL A 54 6.31 -11.60 -8.04
N PHE A 55 6.99 -12.74 -8.21
CA PHE A 55 6.60 -13.71 -9.24
C PHE A 55 5.45 -14.64 -8.86
N ASN A 56 5.38 -15.03 -7.60
CA ASN A 56 4.36 -15.92 -7.07
C ASN A 56 3.39 -15.10 -6.22
N LYS A 57 2.13 -14.94 -6.66
CA LYS A 57 1.07 -14.45 -5.75
C LYS A 57 1.14 -15.30 -4.49
N ILE A 58 1.66 -14.74 -3.39
CA ILE A 58 2.01 -15.50 -2.18
C ILE A 58 0.82 -16.38 -1.82
N LYS A 59 0.95 -17.70 -2.03
CA LYS A 59 0.01 -18.65 -1.45
C LYS A 59 0.19 -18.48 0.05
N THR A 60 -0.80 -17.89 0.71
CA THR A 60 -0.77 -17.61 2.15
C THR A 60 -0.53 -18.92 2.89
N ASN A 61 0.70 -19.12 3.38
CA ASN A 61 1.00 -20.20 4.31
C ASN A 61 0.14 -19.99 5.58
N LYS A 62 -0.28 -21.08 6.24
CA LYS A 62 -1.14 -21.06 7.44
C LYS A 62 -0.62 -20.09 8.52
N ALA A 63 0.70 -20.03 8.71
CA ALA A 63 1.35 -19.09 9.64
C ALA A 63 1.17 -17.61 9.25
N ASN A 64 1.07 -17.29 7.95
CA ASN A 64 0.80 -15.92 7.51
C ASN A 64 -0.67 -15.57 7.69
N LYS A 65 -1.60 -16.54 7.56
CA LYS A 65 -3.02 -16.32 7.84
C LYS A 65 -3.26 -15.96 9.31
N ILE A 66 -2.61 -16.66 10.24
CA ILE A 66 -2.73 -16.38 11.68
C ILE A 66 -2.23 -14.96 12.00
N ILE A 67 -1.05 -14.58 11.50
CA ILE A 67 -0.53 -13.23 11.70
C ILE A 67 -1.45 -12.18 11.09
N ILE A 68 -2.02 -12.43 9.90
CA ILE A 68 -2.98 -11.50 9.29
C ILE A 68 -4.21 -11.35 10.18
N LEU A 69 -4.77 -12.44 10.71
CA LEU A 69 -5.93 -12.40 11.61
C LEU A 69 -5.63 -11.59 12.88
N GLU A 70 -4.48 -11.85 13.52
CA GLU A 70 -4.00 -11.08 14.68
C GLU A 70 -3.76 -9.60 14.36
N LEU A 71 -3.26 -9.29 13.17
CA LEU A 71 -3.06 -7.91 12.75
C LEU A 71 -4.39 -7.20 12.48
N THR A 72 -5.38 -7.91 11.95
CA THR A 72 -6.71 -7.33 11.64
C THR A 72 -7.60 -7.15 12.87
N SER A 73 -7.25 -7.70 14.03
CA SER A 73 -7.95 -7.39 15.28
C SER A 73 -7.54 -6.03 15.85
N ASP A 74 -6.39 -5.47 15.45
CA ASP A 74 -6.01 -4.09 15.72
C ASP A 74 -6.74 -3.16 14.73
N GLU A 75 -7.66 -2.35 15.25
CA GLU A 75 -8.47 -1.40 14.47
C GLU A 75 -7.60 -0.48 13.60
N LYS A 76 -6.43 -0.04 14.10
CA LYS A 76 -5.53 0.85 13.34
C LYS A 76 -4.95 0.16 12.12
N ILE A 77 -4.52 -1.09 12.29
CA ILE A 77 -3.94 -1.88 11.20
C ILE A 77 -5.02 -2.29 10.21
N ALA A 78 -6.21 -2.64 10.69
CA ALA A 78 -7.36 -2.92 9.84
C ALA A 78 -7.72 -1.71 8.97
N SER A 79 -7.84 -0.51 9.56
CA SER A 79 -8.09 0.73 8.81
C SER A 79 -6.97 1.04 7.83
N TYR A 80 -5.70 0.90 8.22
CA TYR A 80 -4.55 1.06 7.31
C TYR A 80 -4.67 0.15 6.08
N LEU A 81 -4.94 -1.15 6.28
CA LEU A 81 -5.08 -2.10 5.18
C LEU A 81 -6.29 -1.82 4.28
N GLN A 82 -7.40 -1.33 4.84
CA GLN A 82 -8.56 -0.91 4.06
C GLN A 82 -8.23 0.32 3.20
N ILE A 83 -7.51 1.30 3.75
CA ILE A 83 -7.06 2.50 3.01
C ILE A 83 -6.13 2.09 1.88
N GLU A 84 -5.13 1.24 2.14
CA GLU A 84 -4.22 0.73 1.11
C GLU A 84 -4.95 -0.03 -0.01
N LYS A 85 -6.02 -0.76 0.33
CA LYS A 85 -6.88 -1.43 -0.66
C LYS A 85 -7.65 -0.41 -1.51
N GLU A 86 -8.25 0.62 -0.88
CA GLU A 86 -8.96 1.67 -1.62
C GLU A 86 -8.03 2.52 -2.49
N LEU A 87 -6.78 2.77 -2.06
CA LEU A 87 -5.76 3.39 -2.90
C LEU A 87 -5.51 2.60 -4.19
N ILE A 88 -5.44 1.27 -4.09
CA ILE A 88 -5.30 0.39 -5.27
C ILE A 88 -6.55 0.44 -6.15
N ASN A 89 -7.75 0.45 -5.56
CA ASN A 89 -9.01 0.52 -6.30
C ASN A 89 -9.13 1.83 -7.07
N LEU A 90 -8.94 2.97 -6.40
CA LEU A 90 -8.96 4.30 -7.01
C LEU A 90 -7.95 4.43 -8.15
N MET A 91 -6.74 3.88 -7.96
CA MET A 91 -5.73 3.87 -9.02
C MET A 91 -6.17 3.06 -10.24
N LYS A 92 -6.80 1.88 -10.05
CA LYS A 92 -7.35 1.09 -11.17
C LYS A 92 -8.50 1.79 -11.85
N GLU A 93 -9.44 2.34 -11.08
CA GLU A 93 -10.57 3.12 -11.60
C GLU A 93 -10.10 4.29 -12.47
N ARG A 94 -8.96 4.91 -12.12
CA ARG A 94 -8.32 5.93 -12.95
C ARG A 94 -7.73 5.35 -14.23
N ASP A 95 -6.93 4.28 -14.13
CA ASP A 95 -6.29 3.66 -15.29
C ASP A 95 -7.34 3.18 -16.33
N ASP A 96 -8.54 2.84 -15.87
CA ASP A 96 -9.68 2.46 -16.72
C ASP A 96 -10.42 3.68 -17.34
N LYS A 97 -10.29 4.89 -16.77
CA LYS A 97 -11.07 6.09 -17.14
C LYS A 97 -10.29 7.15 -17.91
N GLU A 98 -8.98 7.32 -17.73
CA GLU A 98 -8.23 8.44 -18.32
C GLU A 98 -6.82 8.10 -18.84
N ASN A 99 -6.67 8.15 -20.18
CA ASN A 99 -5.44 8.56 -20.90
C ASN A 99 -5.16 10.08 -20.75
N LEU A 100 -5.67 10.73 -19.69
CA LEU A 100 -5.73 12.19 -19.55
C LEU A 100 -5.19 12.64 -18.17
N VAL A 101 -3.92 13.03 -18.17
CA VAL A 101 -3.31 14.18 -17.46
C VAL A 101 -3.06 14.14 -15.93
N ASN A 102 -1.80 14.50 -15.62
CA ASN A 102 -1.16 15.07 -14.42
C ASN A 102 -0.66 14.19 -13.25
N ASP A 103 0.68 14.26 -13.07
CA ASP A 103 1.47 13.73 -11.95
C ASP A 103 1.04 14.26 -10.57
N ASP A 104 0.36 15.42 -10.51
CA ASP A 104 -0.11 16.03 -9.25
C ASP A 104 -1.20 15.22 -8.55
N TYR A 105 -1.94 14.37 -9.28
CA TYR A 105 -3.04 13.58 -8.72
C TYR A 105 -2.60 12.34 -7.94
N HIS A 106 -1.35 11.89 -8.08
CA HIS A 106 -0.82 10.82 -7.23
C HIS A 106 -0.73 11.24 -5.75
N HIS A 107 -0.68 12.55 -5.48
CA HIS A 107 -0.77 13.09 -4.13
C HIS A 107 -2.22 13.22 -3.63
N ALA A 108 -3.21 13.11 -4.52
CA ALA A 108 -4.62 13.36 -4.21
C ALA A 108 -5.45 12.09 -3.94
N LEU A 109 -4.92 10.86 -4.07
CA LEU A 109 -5.71 9.64 -3.87
C LEU A 109 -5.92 9.25 -2.40
N LEU A 110 -5.03 9.69 -1.50
CA LEU A 110 -5.09 9.29 -0.08
C LEU A 110 -6.35 9.81 0.61
N GLU A 111 -6.72 11.06 0.35
CA GLU A 111 -7.89 11.67 0.99
C GLU A 111 -9.21 11.01 0.55
N PRO A 112 -9.47 10.79 -0.76
CA PRO A 112 -10.60 9.99 -1.23
C PRO A 112 -10.59 8.55 -0.71
N ALA A 113 -9.42 7.90 -0.60
CA ALA A 113 -9.34 6.55 -0.04
C ALA A 113 -9.76 6.52 1.43
N ILE A 114 -9.27 7.46 2.23
CA ILE A 114 -9.65 7.61 3.64
C ILE A 114 -11.14 7.90 3.76
N GLU A 115 -11.68 8.78 2.92
CA GLU A 115 -13.11 9.12 2.90
C GLU A 115 -13.99 7.91 2.58
N ARG A 116 -13.65 7.13 1.55
CA ARG A 116 -14.38 5.89 1.21
C ARG A 116 -14.37 4.90 2.37
N VAL A 117 -13.20 4.69 3.00
CA VAL A 117 -13.09 3.77 4.14
C VAL A 117 -13.90 4.28 5.34
N ALA A 118 -13.81 5.57 5.66
CA ALA A 118 -14.57 6.18 6.74
C ALA A 118 -16.09 6.10 6.47
N GLY A 119 -16.54 6.43 5.27
CA GLY A 119 -17.95 6.36 4.88
C GLY A 119 -18.51 4.95 4.91
N ASN A 120 -17.76 3.95 4.41
CA ASN A 120 -18.17 2.54 4.46
C ASN A 120 -18.40 2.06 5.90
N ASN A 121 -17.57 2.51 6.85
CA ASN A 121 -17.71 2.18 8.27
C ASN A 121 -18.90 2.90 8.96
N LEU A 122 -19.51 3.87 8.28
CA LEU A 122 -20.68 4.62 8.75
C LEU A 122 -21.96 4.29 7.97
N SER A 123 -21.95 3.24 7.15
CA SER A 123 -23.06 2.83 6.27
C SER A 123 -24.39 2.54 6.99
N HIS A 124 -24.37 2.39 8.31
CA HIS A 124 -25.54 2.17 9.16
C HIS A 124 -26.17 3.47 9.70
N ILE A 125 -25.56 4.64 9.47
CA ILE A 125 -26.09 5.93 9.93
C ILE A 125 -27.04 6.48 8.86
N GLU A 126 -28.33 6.57 9.20
CA GLU A 126 -29.37 7.07 8.29
C GLU A 126 -29.49 8.61 8.29
N SER A 127 -29.04 9.28 9.35
CA SER A 127 -29.14 10.74 9.46
C SER A 127 -27.94 11.43 8.83
N ASP A 128 -28.18 12.19 7.75
CA ASP A 128 -27.15 12.96 7.02
C ASP A 128 -26.30 13.84 7.95
N ARG A 129 -26.95 14.58 8.85
CA ARG A 129 -26.25 15.46 9.80
C ARG A 129 -25.29 14.69 10.70
N TRP A 130 -25.70 13.51 11.17
CA TRP A 130 -24.85 12.66 12.01
C TRP A 130 -23.76 11.96 11.20
N PHE A 131 -24.08 11.55 9.97
CA PHE A 131 -23.14 10.98 9.03
C PHE A 131 -21.98 11.95 8.76
N ASP A 132 -22.28 13.20 8.36
CA ASP A 132 -21.26 14.21 8.03
C ASP A 132 -20.32 14.51 9.21
N LYS A 133 -20.91 14.64 10.40
CA LYS A 133 -20.13 14.87 11.62
C LYS A 133 -19.19 13.70 11.90
N ARG A 134 -19.70 12.46 11.86
CA ARG A 134 -18.92 11.25 12.13
C ARG A 134 -17.88 10.99 11.05
N LEU A 135 -18.21 11.27 9.80
CA LEU A 135 -17.29 11.14 8.68
C LEU A 135 -16.08 12.05 8.89
N THR A 136 -16.30 13.30 9.26
CA THR A 136 -15.22 14.26 9.55
C THR A 136 -14.31 13.79 10.69
N GLU A 137 -14.89 13.26 11.78
CA GLU A 137 -14.14 12.70 12.92
C GLU A 137 -13.31 11.48 12.50
N LEU A 138 -13.90 10.54 11.76
CA LEU A 138 -13.22 9.32 11.30
C LEU A 138 -12.12 9.62 10.28
N LYS A 139 -12.34 10.52 9.32
CA LYS A 139 -11.31 10.92 8.35
C LYS A 139 -10.04 11.41 9.06
N LYS A 140 -10.18 12.30 10.05
CA LYS A 140 -9.05 12.78 10.87
C LYS A 140 -8.35 11.63 11.63
N LYS A 141 -9.14 10.74 12.25
CA LYS A 141 -8.63 9.57 12.98
C LYS A 141 -7.84 8.64 12.05
N TYR A 142 -8.40 8.29 10.91
CA TYR A 142 -7.81 7.38 9.92
C TYR A 142 -6.59 7.97 9.23
N HIS A 143 -6.59 9.26 8.92
CA HIS A 143 -5.41 9.95 8.41
C HIS A 143 -4.24 9.83 9.37
N ARG A 144 -4.46 10.09 10.67
CA ARG A 144 -3.41 9.91 11.69
C ARG A 144 -2.95 8.46 11.76
N TRP A 145 -3.89 7.51 11.84
CA TRP A 145 -3.56 6.09 11.95
C TRP A 145 -2.78 5.57 10.74
N TYR A 146 -3.10 6.04 9.54
CA TYR A 146 -2.38 5.69 8.32
C TYR A 146 -0.88 5.99 8.46
N TYR A 147 -0.54 7.23 8.83
CA TYR A 147 0.85 7.65 9.00
C TYR A 147 1.52 7.03 10.22
N ASP A 148 0.78 6.83 11.33
CA ASP A 148 1.31 6.12 12.51
C ASP A 148 1.77 4.70 12.14
N ILE A 149 0.96 3.96 11.37
CA ILE A 149 1.31 2.60 10.91
C ILE A 149 2.45 2.64 9.90
N ALA A 150 2.38 3.52 8.88
CA ALA A 150 3.42 3.64 7.88
C ALA A 150 4.79 3.98 8.52
N TYR A 151 4.80 4.88 9.51
CA TYR A 151 6.00 5.25 10.26
C TYR A 151 6.50 4.10 11.14
N LYS A 152 5.62 3.52 11.98
CA LYS A 152 5.97 2.43 12.91
C LYS A 152 6.64 1.25 12.21
N TYR A 153 6.12 0.87 11.04
CA TYR A 153 6.65 -0.25 10.25
C TYR A 153 7.59 0.18 9.13
N LYS A 154 7.94 1.46 9.00
CA LYS A 154 8.81 1.99 7.94
C LYS A 154 8.37 1.52 6.55
N LEU A 155 7.08 1.67 6.26
CA LEU A 155 6.45 1.27 5.01
C LEU A 155 6.55 2.41 3.99
N PRO A 156 6.81 2.10 2.71
CA PRO A 156 6.77 3.11 1.66
C PRO A 156 5.35 3.66 1.50
N THR A 157 5.19 4.98 1.68
CA THR A 157 3.94 5.68 1.36
C THR A 157 3.90 6.06 -0.13
N MET A 158 2.72 6.43 -0.64
CA MET A 158 2.56 6.94 -2.02
C MET A 158 3.62 7.95 -2.45
N ARG A 159 4.03 8.87 -1.55
CA ARG A 159 5.04 9.90 -1.83
C ARG A 159 6.41 9.36 -2.24
N ILE A 160 6.85 8.22 -1.69
CA ILE A 160 8.18 7.66 -1.96
C ILE A 160 8.17 6.70 -3.15
N VAL A 161 6.99 6.21 -3.56
CA VAL A 161 6.84 5.23 -4.65
C VAL A 161 7.47 5.71 -5.96
N PRO A 162 7.26 6.96 -6.43
CA PRO A 162 7.91 7.45 -7.66
C PRO A 162 9.45 7.37 -7.61
N PHE A 163 10.04 7.66 -6.46
CA PHE A 163 11.50 7.57 -6.28
C PHE A 163 11.97 6.12 -6.35
N LEU A 164 11.25 5.20 -5.70
CA LEU A 164 11.55 3.77 -5.78
C LEU A 164 11.43 3.24 -7.21
N LEU A 165 10.41 3.68 -7.96
CA LEU A 165 10.23 3.33 -9.37
C LEU A 165 11.38 3.84 -10.24
N ARG A 166 11.85 5.09 -10.04
CA ARG A 166 13.01 5.64 -10.75
C ARG A 166 14.28 4.84 -10.44
N LEU A 167 14.46 4.43 -9.19
CA LEU A 167 15.65 3.70 -8.74
C LEU A 167 15.75 2.30 -9.38
N ILE A 168 14.61 1.70 -9.74
CA ILE A 168 14.55 0.38 -10.38
C ILE A 168 14.25 0.42 -11.88
N SER A 169 14.05 1.61 -12.45
CA SER A 169 13.88 1.77 -13.88
C SER A 169 15.24 2.19 -14.44
N PRO A 170 15.90 1.38 -15.29
CA PRO A 170 17.15 1.80 -15.91
C PRO A 170 16.90 3.12 -16.66
N SER A 171 17.73 4.12 -16.41
CA SER A 171 17.75 5.33 -17.21
C SER A 171 17.96 4.94 -18.68
N LYS A 172 17.07 5.38 -19.58
CA LYS A 172 17.24 5.30 -21.05
C LYS A 172 18.39 6.21 -21.55
N HIS A 173 19.45 6.40 -20.77
CA HIS A 173 20.64 7.14 -21.18
C HIS A 173 21.82 6.17 -21.19
N ASN A 174 22.06 5.61 -22.38
CA ASN A 174 23.35 5.28 -22.99
C ASN A 174 23.13 4.20 -24.05
N LYS A 175 22.67 4.63 -25.22
CA LYS A 175 23.06 4.07 -26.51
C LYS A 175 23.22 5.24 -27.47
#